data_AF-A0A834DT60-F1
#
_entry.id   AF-A0A834DT60-F1
#
_cell.length_a   1.000
_cell.length_b   1.000
_cell.length_c   1.000
_cell.angle_alpha   90.00
_cell.angle_beta   90.00
_cell.angle_gamma   90.00
#
_symmetry.space_group_name_H-M   'P 1'
#
loop_
_entity.id
_entity.type
_entity.pdbx_description
1 polymer ?
#
loop_
_entity_poly.entity_id
_entity_poly.type
_entity_poly.pdbx_seq_one_letter_code
_entity_poly.pdbx_strand_id
1 'polypeptide(L)'
;MGEYYHYRYGLDFRCLRYPGIISADSQCGGGTTDYAVQIFHDAVKNGKFECYLKPSTRLPMMYIDDCLRATLEVMEAPAEALSLRTYNVNAMSFSPEEVAQEVLKHIPGFQITYNVDSVRQDIGCG
;
A
#
# COMPACT_ATOMS: atom_id res chain seq x y z
N MET A 1 4.33 -20.61 9.89
CA MET A 1 3.74 -21.80 9.22
C MET A 1 4.52 -22.21 7.97
N GLY A 2 4.79 -21.32 7.02
CA GLY A 2 5.53 -21.68 5.79
C GLY A 2 6.94 -22.26 5.97
N GLU A 3 7.73 -21.72 6.91
CA GLU A 3 9.08 -22.25 7.22
C GLU A 3 9.05 -23.69 7.74
N TYR A 4 8.00 -24.07 8.49
CA TYR A 4 7.84 -25.42 9.02
C TYR A 4 7.57 -26.44 7.90
N TYR A 5 6.77 -26.09 6.91
CA TYR A 5 6.49 -26.96 5.75
C TYR A 5 7.71 -27.11 4.83
N HIS A 6 8.50 -26.05 4.67
CA HIS A 6 9.78 -26.15 3.94
C HIS A 6 10.74 -27.12 4.63
N TYR A 7 10.91 -26.99 5.96
CA TYR A 7 11.85 -27.84 6.70
C TYR A 7 11.41 -29.31 6.79
N ARG A 8 10.09 -29.59 6.87
CA ARG A 8 9.58 -30.97 6.98
C ARG A 8 9.35 -31.67 5.63
N TYR A 9 8.97 -30.94 4.58
CA TYR A 9 8.52 -31.53 3.31
C TYR A 9 9.30 -31.05 2.08
N GLY A 10 10.31 -30.18 2.25
CA GLY A 10 11.08 -29.65 1.12
C GLY A 10 10.29 -28.72 0.20
N LEU A 11 9.11 -28.25 0.64
CA LEU A 11 8.24 -27.38 -0.16
C LEU A 11 8.90 -26.01 -0.35
N ASP A 12 9.15 -25.57 -1.58
CA ASP A 12 9.63 -24.21 -1.86
C ASP A 12 8.54 -23.18 -1.57
N PHE A 13 8.50 -22.72 -0.31
CA PHE A 13 7.54 -21.74 0.16
C PHE A 13 8.15 -20.34 0.09
N ARG A 14 7.53 -19.44 -0.67
CA ARG A 14 7.95 -18.04 -0.79
C ARG A 14 6.81 -17.16 -0.32
N CYS A 15 7.10 -16.26 0.61
CA CYS A 15 6.13 -15.33 1.16
C CYS A 15 6.68 -13.91 1.18
N LEU A 16 5.83 -12.99 0.73
CA LEU A 16 6.09 -11.55 0.74
C LEU A 16 5.02 -10.89 1.60
N ARG A 17 5.43 -10.01 2.51
CA ARG A 17 4.51 -9.12 3.22
C ARG A 17 4.47 -7.80 2.46
N TYR A 18 3.33 -7.53 1.87
CA TYR A 18 3.07 -6.28 1.17
C TYR A 18 2.55 -5.21 2.14
N PRO A 19 2.93 -3.95 1.91
CA PRO A 19 2.32 -2.82 2.57
C PRO A 19 0.98 -2.49 1.87
N GLY A 20 0.40 -1.31 2.11
CA GLY A 20 -0.79 -0.90 1.36
C GLY A 20 -0.50 -0.80 -0.14
N ILE A 21 -1.30 -1.47 -0.98
CA ILE A 21 -1.09 -1.49 -2.43
C ILE A 21 -1.97 -0.43 -3.07
N ILE A 22 -1.38 0.41 -3.91
CA ILE A 22 -2.05 1.42 -4.71
C ILE A 22 -2.16 0.90 -6.14
N SER A 23 -3.38 0.84 -6.67
CA SER A 23 -3.63 0.46 -8.07
C SER A 23 -4.56 1.46 -8.71
N ALA A 24 -4.28 1.83 -9.97
CA ALA A 24 -5.15 2.72 -10.74
C ALA A 24 -6.42 2.04 -11.26
N ASP A 25 -6.39 0.71 -11.43
CA ASP A 25 -7.47 -0.06 -12.08
C ASP A 25 -8.46 -0.68 -11.07
N SER A 26 -7.99 -1.03 -9.87
CA SER A 26 -8.85 -1.69 -8.87
C SER A 26 -9.72 -0.69 -8.11
N GLN A 27 -11.00 -1.03 -8.02
CA GLN A 27 -11.97 -0.29 -7.22
C GLN A 27 -11.71 -0.49 -5.72
N CYS A 28 -11.82 0.58 -4.92
CA CYS A 28 -11.54 0.57 -3.48
C CYS A 28 -12.32 -0.54 -2.76
N GLY A 29 -11.62 -1.46 -2.09
CA GLY A 29 -12.20 -2.63 -1.42
C GLY A 29 -12.76 -2.35 -0.01
N GLY A 30 -12.61 -1.13 0.50
CA GLY A 30 -13.03 -0.73 1.85
C GLY A 30 -11.97 -0.88 2.94
N GLY A 31 -10.70 -1.09 2.56
CA GLY A 31 -9.55 -1.14 3.48
C GLY A 31 -9.09 0.24 3.94
N THR A 32 -8.29 0.29 4.99
CA THR A 32 -7.72 1.54 5.54
C THR A 32 -6.69 2.22 4.65
N THR A 33 -6.11 1.49 3.69
CA THR A 33 -5.13 2.02 2.74
C THR A 33 -5.78 2.56 1.46
N ASP A 34 -7.09 2.37 1.29
CA ASP A 34 -7.81 2.80 0.08
C ASP A 34 -7.93 4.32 -0.08
N TYR A 35 -7.66 5.09 0.97
CA TYR A 35 -7.64 6.56 0.87
C TYR A 35 -6.68 7.04 -0.22
N ALA A 36 -5.56 6.32 -0.41
CA ALA A 36 -4.54 6.69 -1.38
C ALA A 36 -5.00 6.47 -2.83
N VAL A 37 -5.96 5.58 -3.09
CA VAL A 37 -6.59 5.41 -4.42
C VAL A 37 -7.77 6.37 -4.56
N GLN A 38 -8.59 6.48 -3.50
CA GLN A 38 -9.79 7.31 -3.49
C GLN A 38 -9.50 8.79 -3.70
N ILE A 39 -8.38 9.31 -3.16
CA ILE A 39 -7.95 10.69 -3.38
C ILE A 39 -7.76 11.02 -4.86
N PHE A 40 -7.19 10.11 -5.66
CA PHE A 40 -7.02 10.33 -7.10
C PHE A 40 -8.36 10.31 -7.84
N HIS A 41 -9.23 9.35 -7.53
CA HIS A 41 -10.56 9.29 -8.13
C HIS A 41 -11.39 10.53 -7.83
N ASP A 42 -11.42 10.95 -6.57
CA ASP A 42 -12.21 12.10 -6.12
C ASP A 42 -11.61 13.43 -6.61
N ALA A 43 -10.29 13.53 -6.69
CA ALA A 43 -9.61 14.68 -7.28
C ALA A 43 -9.94 14.85 -8.77
N VAL A 44 -9.96 13.76 -9.54
CA VAL A 44 -10.30 13.81 -10.98
C VAL A 44 -11.80 14.02 -11.20
N LYS A 45 -12.66 13.42 -10.38
CA LYS A 45 -14.12 13.45 -10.57
C LYS A 45 -14.76 14.75 -10.05
N ASN A 46 -14.41 15.15 -8.84
CA ASN A 46 -15.08 16.24 -8.12
C ASN A 46 -14.11 17.37 -7.71
N GLY A 47 -12.80 17.16 -7.79
CA GLY A 47 -11.79 18.10 -7.29
C GLY A 47 -11.81 18.26 -5.77
N LYS A 48 -12.49 17.36 -5.03
CA LYS A 48 -12.65 17.44 -3.58
C LYS A 48 -12.57 16.05 -2.98
N PHE A 49 -11.79 15.88 -1.92
CA PHE A 49 -11.63 14.61 -1.21
C PHE A 49 -11.74 14.81 0.30
N GLU A 50 -12.47 13.92 0.96
CA GLU A 50 -12.57 13.87 2.42
C GLU A 50 -11.76 12.68 2.94
N CYS A 51 -10.63 12.97 3.58
CA CYS A 51 -9.73 11.97 4.15
C CYS A 51 -10.19 11.60 5.57
N TYR A 52 -10.29 10.31 5.85
CA TYR A 52 -10.67 9.79 7.16
C TYR A 52 -9.49 9.54 8.11
N LEU A 53 -8.26 9.80 7.66
CA LEU A 53 -7.03 9.65 8.45
C LEU A 53 -6.46 11.01 8.84
N LYS A 54 -5.62 11.05 9.88
CA LYS A 54 -4.91 12.29 10.22
C LYS A 54 -3.93 12.66 9.11
N PRO A 55 -3.74 13.95 8.79
CA PRO A 55 -2.78 14.42 7.78
C PRO A 55 -1.34 13.97 8.06
N SER A 56 -0.98 13.78 9.32
CA SER A 56 0.35 13.31 9.77
C SER A 56 0.51 11.79 9.82
N THR A 57 -0.52 11.01 9.43
CA THR A 57 -0.48 9.56 9.49
C THR A 57 0.40 9.03 8.37
N ARG A 58 1.58 8.50 8.69
CA ARG A 58 2.45 7.85 7.70
C ARG A 58 2.15 6.37 7.60
N LEU A 59 1.85 5.91 6.40
CA LEU A 59 1.60 4.50 6.11
C LEU A 59 2.56 4.03 5.01
N PRO A 60 3.14 2.83 5.16
CA PRO A 60 3.90 2.23 4.07
C PRO A 60 2.93 1.84 2.96
N MET A 61 3.31 2.18 1.73
CA MET A 61 2.52 1.97 0.52
C MET A 61 3.41 1.54 -0.63
N MET A 62 2.83 0.85 -1.61
CA MET A 62 3.52 0.35 -2.80
C MET A 62 2.62 0.45 -4.02
N TYR A 63 3.18 0.81 -5.17
CA TYR A 63 2.43 0.79 -6.41
C TYR A 63 2.30 -0.64 -6.95
N ILE A 64 1.17 -0.97 -7.56
CA ILE A 64 0.88 -2.33 -8.03
C ILE A 64 1.94 -2.89 -8.98
N ASP A 65 2.53 -2.06 -9.84
CA ASP A 65 3.59 -2.51 -10.76
C ASP A 65 4.84 -2.98 -10.01
N ASP A 66 5.22 -2.29 -8.92
CA ASP A 66 6.32 -2.72 -8.06
C ASP A 66 5.98 -3.99 -7.27
N CYS A 67 4.72 -4.15 -6.86
CA CYS A 67 4.25 -5.38 -6.22
C CYS A 67 4.36 -6.58 -7.17
N LEU A 68 3.93 -6.42 -8.43
CA LEU A 68 4.03 -7.46 -9.46
C LEU A 68 5.49 -7.80 -9.75
N ARG A 69 6.34 -6.78 -9.94
CA ARG A 69 7.77 -6.95 -10.18
C ARG A 69 8.46 -7.66 -9.02
N ALA A 70 8.22 -7.23 -7.78
CA ALA A 70 8.78 -7.87 -6.59
C ALA A 70 8.34 -9.34 -6.46
N THR A 71 7.08 -9.65 -6.81
CA THR A 71 6.58 -11.03 -6.84
C THR A 71 7.35 -11.86 -7.85
N LEU A 72 7.49 -11.36 -9.08
CA LEU A 72 8.20 -12.05 -10.16
C LEU A 72 9.67 -12.26 -9.81
N GLU A 73 10.37 -11.22 -9.35
CA GLU A 73 11.78 -11.30 -8.93
C GLU A 73 11.98 -12.36 -7.85
N VAL A 74 11.07 -12.43 -6.86
CA VAL A 74 11.16 -13.42 -5.78
C VAL A 74 10.78 -14.82 -6.25
N MET A 75 9.90 -14.97 -7.25
CA MET A 75 9.54 -16.26 -7.84
C MET A 75 10.61 -16.79 -8.82
N GLU A 76 11.34 -15.91 -9.48
CA GLU A 76 12.44 -16.28 -10.39
C GLU A 76 13.78 -16.46 -9.66
N ALA A 77 13.93 -15.87 -8.47
CA ALA A 77 15.15 -15.99 -7.68
C ALA A 77 15.49 -17.47 -7.38
N PRO A 78 16.77 -17.87 -7.49
CA PRO A 78 17.21 -19.20 -7.13
C PRO A 78 17.05 -19.42 -5.62
N ALA A 79 16.64 -20.63 -5.23
CA ALA A 79 16.37 -20.96 -3.83
C ALA A 79 17.61 -20.81 -2.92
N GLU A 80 18.82 -20.91 -3.48
CA GLU A 80 20.07 -20.70 -2.73
C GLU A 80 20.33 -19.22 -2.39
N ALA A 81 19.79 -18.28 -3.18
CA ALA A 81 19.91 -16.85 -2.91
C ALA A 81 18.90 -16.36 -1.85
N LEU A 82 17.84 -17.14 -1.60
CA LEU A 82 16.81 -16.82 -0.63
C LEU A 82 17.20 -17.33 0.76
N SER A 83 17.83 -16.48 1.57
CA SER A 83 18.18 -16.80 2.98
C SER A 83 16.98 -16.96 3.90
N LEU A 84 15.84 -16.34 3.56
CA LEU A 84 14.60 -16.42 4.32
C LEU A 84 13.48 -16.91 3.39
N ARG A 85 12.36 -17.31 4.00
CA ARG A 85 11.14 -17.70 3.26
C ARG A 85 10.02 -16.65 3.38
N THR A 86 10.23 -15.64 4.24
CA THR A 86 9.33 -14.50 4.42
C THR A 86 10.14 -13.21 4.31
N TYR A 87 9.80 -12.36 3.34
CA TYR A 87 10.43 -11.05 3.15
C TYR A 87 9.40 -9.93 3.33
N ASN A 88 9.78 -8.89 4.05
CA ASN A 88 8.99 -7.67 4.15
C ASN A 88 9.37 -6.78 2.97
N VAL A 89 8.42 -6.50 2.08
CA VAL A 89 8.65 -5.62 0.95
C VAL A 89 8.17 -4.23 1.36
N ASN A 90 9.06 -3.26 1.30
CA ASN A 90 8.72 -1.85 1.55
C ASN A 90 9.03 -1.07 0.28
N ALA A 91 8.14 -0.15 -0.08
CA ALA A 91 8.38 0.79 -1.17
C ALA A 91 8.47 2.21 -0.61
N MET A 92 7.36 2.93 -0.50
CA MET A 92 7.33 4.33 -0.07
C MET A 92 6.38 4.53 1.09
N SER A 93 6.79 5.36 2.07
CA SER A 93 5.93 5.74 3.19
C SER A 93 5.63 7.22 3.09
N PHE A 94 4.36 7.56 2.99
CA PHE A 94 3.91 8.94 2.85
C PHE A 94 2.68 9.21 3.71
N SER A 95 2.41 10.49 3.94
CA SER A 95 1.21 10.96 4.62
C SER A 95 0.13 11.43 3.64
N PRO A 96 -1.17 11.44 4.03
CA PRO A 96 -2.23 11.99 3.20
C PRO A 96 -2.00 13.44 2.76
N GLU A 97 -1.31 14.23 3.58
CA GLU A 97 -0.92 15.60 3.26
C GLU A 97 0.13 15.65 2.13
N GLU A 98 1.16 14.79 2.18
CA GLU A 98 2.17 14.66 1.12
C GLU A 98 1.50 14.29 -0.23
N VAL A 99 0.54 13.37 -0.23
CA VAL A 99 -0.20 13.00 -1.45
C VAL A 99 -1.05 14.16 -1.95
N ALA A 100 -1.78 14.84 -1.06
CA ALA A 100 -2.63 15.97 -1.44
C ALA A 100 -1.81 17.11 -2.08
N GLN A 101 -0.61 17.38 -1.57
CA GLN A 101 0.31 18.35 -2.16
C GLN A 101 0.77 17.93 -3.55
N GLU A 102 1.04 16.65 -3.78
CA GLU A 102 1.40 16.15 -5.11
C GLU A 102 0.23 16.24 -6.08
N VAL A 103 -0.98 15.88 -5.65
CA VAL A 103 -2.21 16.02 -6.44
C VAL A 103 -2.48 17.47 -6.81
N LEU A 104 -2.27 18.42 -5.88
CA LEU A 104 -2.41 19.86 -6.14
C LEU A 104 -1.51 20.39 -7.25
N LYS A 105 -0.31 19.82 -7.42
CA LYS A 105 0.60 20.20 -8.52
C LYS A 105 0.03 19.83 -9.89
N HIS A 106 -0.75 18.75 -9.95
CA HIS A 106 -1.35 18.27 -11.19
C HIS A 106 -2.77 18.81 -11.42
N ILE A 107 -3.54 19.03 -10.34
CA ILE A 107 -4.93 19.50 -10.37
C ILE A 107 -5.04 20.79 -9.55
N PRO A 108 -4.80 21.96 -10.18
CA PRO A 108 -4.91 23.24 -9.49
C PRO A 108 -6.38 23.50 -9.11
N GLY A 109 -6.67 23.52 -7.81
CA GLY A 109 -8.03 23.69 -7.26
C GLY A 109 -8.56 22.50 -6.47
N PHE A 110 -7.77 21.41 -6.36
CA PHE A 110 -8.09 20.30 -5.47
C PHE A 110 -8.25 20.77 -4.00
N GLN A 111 -9.33 20.36 -3.34
CA GLN A 111 -9.55 20.62 -1.91
C GLN A 111 -9.57 19.31 -1.14
N ILE A 112 -8.83 19.27 -0.04
CA ILE A 112 -8.83 18.15 0.90
C ILE A 112 -9.39 18.59 2.25
N THR A 113 -10.28 17.78 2.81
CA THR A 113 -10.77 17.91 4.19
C THR A 113 -10.38 16.66 4.99
N TYR A 114 -10.19 16.82 6.29
CA TYR A 114 -9.81 15.72 7.19
C TYR A 114 -10.90 15.49 8.21
N ASN A 115 -11.58 14.34 8.13
CA ASN A 115 -12.61 13.91 9.06
C ASN A 115 -12.18 12.60 9.71
N VAL A 116 -11.35 12.72 10.76
CA VAL A 116 -10.64 11.59 11.35
C VAL A 116 -11.62 10.61 12.00
N ASP A 117 -11.71 9.41 11.43
CA ASP A 117 -12.47 8.30 12.02
C ASP A 117 -11.56 7.50 12.94
N SER A 118 -11.90 7.46 14.23
CA SER A 118 -11.12 6.77 15.26
C SER A 118 -11.00 5.26 15.03
N VAL A 119 -11.99 4.63 14.39
CA VAL A 119 -12.00 3.18 14.14
C VAL A 119 -11.01 2.80 13.03
N ARG A 120 -10.91 3.63 12.00
CA ARG A 120 -10.01 3.38 10.86
C ARG A 120 -8.58 3.81 11.11
N GLN A 121 -8.37 4.79 11.99
CA GLN A 121 -7.02 5.21 12.39
C GLN A 121 -6.25 4.09 13.12
N ASP A 122 -6.94 3.31 13.97
CA ASP A 122 -6.30 2.27 14.79
C ASP A 122 -5.76 1.12 13.93
N ILE A 123 -6.48 0.75 12.87
CA ILE A 123 -6.13 -0.35 11.96
C ILE A 123 -4.86 -0.03 11.13
N GLY A 124 -4.56 1.25 10.89
CA GLY A 124 -3.38 1.67 10.12
C GLY A 124 -2.08 1.78 10.92
N CYS A 125 -2.17 1.93 12.26
CA CYS A 125 -1.00 2.19 13.12
C CYS A 125 -0.53 0.95 13.93
N GLY A 126 -1.04 -0.25 13.61
CA GLY A 126 -0.67 -1.51 14.27
C GLY A 126 0.60 -2.16 13.75
#